data_AF-B2G4N2-F1
#
_entry.id   AF-B2G4N2-F1
#
_cell.length_a   1.000
_cell.length_b   1.000
_cell.length_c   1.000
_cell.angle_alpha   90.00
_cell.angle_beta   90.00
_cell.angle_gamma   90.00
#
_symmetry.space_group_name_H-M   'P 1'
#
loop_
_entity.id
_entity.type
_entity.pdbx_description
1 polymer ?
#
loop_
_entity_poly.entity_id
_entity_poly.type
_entity_poly.pdbx_seq_one_letter_code
_entity_poly.pdbx_strand_id
1 'polypeptide(L)'
;MQLVFLATLLCGILSTVSAFTVRGRFDANVLNITGVTWSKTFFKLYQVGNYSGVPYHAKAQLKNEHGDFEFQNVPVNPGSNATTYFVLYSGSIDFNLKPNRILVELINKDDDVESVEINAYRNIFGKEYFPSPDIVHPEELEPIETDPFIPITLVQMAPIRAYYEERNTGMLQGGPLATLLDARWKQAGWITLIILMVLPVVLEKLDPETAKAVNEEKLRKQREMYQIKQE
;
A
#
# COMPACT_ATOMS: atom_id res chain seq x y z
N MET A 1 -0.11 27.79 58.49
CA MET A 1 0.70 28.15 57.29
C MET A 1 1.29 26.92 56.57
N GLN A 2 1.84 25.91 57.26
CA GLN A 2 2.42 24.73 56.61
C GLN A 2 1.42 23.91 55.76
N LEU A 3 0.16 23.78 56.20
CA LEU A 3 -0.90 23.10 55.42
C LEU A 3 -1.27 23.83 54.13
N VAL A 4 -1.22 25.17 54.12
CA VAL A 4 -1.52 25.98 52.93
C VAL A 4 -0.39 25.82 51.91
N PHE A 5 0.86 25.82 52.38
CA PHE A 5 2.04 25.60 51.52
C PHE A 5 2.06 24.18 50.91
N LEU A 6 1.68 23.17 51.70
CA LEU A 6 1.54 21.78 51.23
C LEU A 6 0.41 21.67 50.19
N ALA A 7 -0.73 22.33 50.42
CA ALA A 7 -1.85 22.34 49.49
C ALA A 7 -1.53 23.07 48.18
N THR A 8 -0.82 24.20 48.22
CA THR A 8 -0.37 24.90 47.01
C THR A 8 0.70 24.11 46.25
N LEU A 9 1.57 23.37 46.97
CA LEU A 9 2.57 22.51 46.34
C LEU A 9 1.94 21.26 45.71
N LEU A 10 0.92 20.67 46.35
CA LEU A 10 0.14 19.57 45.76
C LEU A 10 -0.69 20.04 44.55
N CYS A 11 -1.34 21.21 44.62
CA CYS A 11 -2.03 21.80 43.46
C CYS A 11 -1.05 22.16 42.33
N GLY A 12 0.17 22.59 42.64
CA GLY A 12 1.21 22.84 41.64
C GLY A 12 1.72 21.57 40.95
N ILE A 13 1.76 20.44 41.66
CA ILE A 13 2.13 19.13 41.08
C ILE A 13 0.98 18.55 40.23
N LEU A 14 -0.27 18.92 40.55
CA LEU A 14 -1.47 18.58 39.77
C LEU A 14 -1.65 19.44 38.52
N SER A 15 -0.63 20.21 38.11
CA SER A 15 -0.60 20.88 36.81
C SER A 15 -1.00 19.89 35.73
N THR A 16 -2.16 20.17 35.15
CA THR A 16 -2.95 19.32 34.27
C THR A 16 -2.12 18.90 33.06
N VAL A 17 -1.68 17.65 33.06
CA VAL A 17 -1.22 17.01 31.82
C VAL A 17 -2.47 16.78 30.98
N SER A 18 -2.67 17.62 29.97
CA SER A 18 -3.73 17.47 28.98
C SER A 18 -3.47 16.20 28.18
N ALA A 19 -4.26 15.17 28.46
CA ALA A 19 -4.14 13.83 27.90
C ALA A 19 -5.28 13.62 26.88
N PHE A 20 -4.96 13.68 25.59
CA PHE A 20 -5.92 13.42 24.52
C PHE A 20 -5.93 11.94 24.12
N THR A 21 -7.02 11.45 23.53
CA THR A 21 -7.12 10.05 23.06
C THR A 21 -7.32 10.01 21.56
N VAL A 22 -6.36 9.41 20.83
CA VAL A 22 -6.47 9.19 19.39
C VAL A 22 -7.04 7.81 19.13
N ARG A 23 -8.15 7.73 18.39
CA ARG A 23 -8.84 6.49 18.05
C ARG A 23 -8.70 6.13 16.58
N GLY A 24 -8.58 4.84 16.30
CA GLY A 24 -8.58 4.33 14.95
C GLY A 24 -9.26 2.96 14.88
N ARG A 25 -9.63 2.56 13.66
CA ARG A 25 -10.24 1.25 13.40
C ARG A 25 -9.58 0.58 12.22
N PHE A 26 -9.21 -0.67 12.40
CA PHE A 26 -8.81 -1.57 11.35
C PHE A 26 -10.04 -2.29 10.78
N ASP A 27 -10.48 -1.83 9.61
CA ASP A 27 -11.57 -2.44 8.88
C ASP A 27 -11.04 -3.56 7.95
N ALA A 28 -11.36 -4.79 8.35
CA ALA A 28 -11.09 -6.00 7.59
C ALA A 28 -12.40 -6.58 7.02
N ASN A 29 -13.16 -5.81 6.24
CA ASN A 29 -14.41 -6.25 5.58
C ASN A 29 -14.40 -7.65 4.93
N VAL A 30 -13.22 -8.17 4.55
CA VAL A 30 -13.05 -9.45 3.83
C VAL A 30 -12.58 -10.59 4.75
N LEU A 31 -12.11 -10.29 5.96
CA LEU A 31 -11.46 -11.27 6.84
C LEU A 31 -11.99 -11.17 8.28
N ASN A 32 -12.34 -12.31 8.86
CA ASN A 32 -12.68 -12.38 10.28
C ASN A 32 -11.44 -12.05 11.12
N ILE A 33 -11.51 -10.95 11.87
CA ILE A 33 -10.47 -10.57 12.82
C ILE A 33 -10.52 -11.56 13.98
N THR A 34 -9.48 -12.39 14.12
CA THR A 34 -9.34 -13.35 15.23
C THR A 34 -8.28 -12.89 16.23
N GLY A 35 -8.23 -13.52 17.41
CA GLY A 35 -7.21 -13.19 18.42
C GLY A 35 -5.77 -13.33 17.92
N VAL A 36 -5.51 -14.22 16.95
CA VAL A 36 -4.18 -14.35 16.31
C VAL A 36 -3.85 -13.06 15.51
N THR A 37 -4.82 -12.52 14.77
CA THR A 37 -4.70 -11.25 14.04
C THR A 37 -4.39 -10.07 14.95
N TRP A 38 -4.96 -10.04 16.16
CA TRP A 38 -4.71 -8.97 17.15
C TRP A 38 -3.24 -8.88 17.55
N SER A 39 -2.63 -10.01 17.90
CA SER A 39 -1.25 -10.04 18.36
C SER A 39 -0.23 -9.63 17.29
N LYS A 40 -0.54 -9.89 16.02
CA LYS A 40 0.33 -9.69 14.88
C LYS A 40 0.14 -8.36 14.17
N THR A 41 -0.90 -7.62 14.53
CA THR A 41 -1.20 -6.28 14.02
C THR A 41 -0.86 -5.24 15.09
N PHE A 42 -0.11 -4.22 14.70
CA PHE A 42 0.36 -3.20 15.64
C PHE A 42 0.32 -1.82 15.00
N PHE A 43 0.08 -0.84 15.85
CA PHE A 43 0.06 0.57 15.49
C PHE A 43 1.07 1.30 16.35
N LYS A 44 1.86 2.21 15.76
CA LYS A 44 2.80 3.04 16.50
C LYS A 44 2.52 4.49 16.22
N LEU A 45 2.43 5.30 17.26
CA LEU A 45 2.27 6.75 17.17
C LEU A 45 3.56 7.39 17.65
N TYR A 46 4.13 8.27 16.84
CA TYR A 46 5.39 8.96 17.12
C TYR A 46 5.23 10.46 16.91
N GLN A 47 5.59 11.27 17.89
CA GLN A 47 5.52 12.72 17.79
C GLN A 47 6.62 13.24 16.87
N VAL A 48 6.26 14.14 15.95
CA VAL A 48 7.19 14.78 15.02
C VAL A 48 7.02 16.29 15.09
N GLY A 49 8.13 17.02 15.14
CA GLY A 49 8.09 18.49 15.17
C GLY A 49 7.50 19.09 16.44
N ASN A 50 7.86 20.34 16.70
CA ASN A 50 7.30 21.21 17.74
C ASN A 50 7.03 20.52 19.10
N TYR A 51 8.03 19.85 19.67
CA TYR A 51 7.96 19.25 21.00
C TYR A 51 9.11 19.73 21.88
N SER A 52 8.86 19.93 23.17
CA SER A 52 9.88 20.28 24.16
C SER A 52 10.36 19.02 24.88
N GLY A 53 11.61 18.61 24.66
CA GLY A 53 12.23 17.48 25.35
C GLY A 53 12.26 16.19 24.52
N VAL A 54 11.80 15.09 25.09
CA VAL A 54 11.80 13.77 24.44
C VAL A 54 10.50 13.57 23.65
N PRO A 55 10.55 13.18 22.37
CA PRO A 55 9.34 12.99 21.57
C PRO A 55 8.49 11.85 22.14
N TYR A 56 7.18 12.05 22.17
CA TYR A 56 6.24 11.01 22.58
C TYR A 56 6.26 9.83 21.60
N HIS A 57 6.24 8.61 22.15
CA HIS A 57 6.13 7.38 21.39
C HIS A 57 5.23 6.38 22.11
N ALA A 58 4.22 5.88 21.41
CA ALA A 58 3.30 4.87 21.92
C ALA A 58 3.06 3.76 20.90
N LYS A 59 2.73 2.57 21.41
CA LYS A 59 2.35 1.40 20.61
C LYS A 59 0.98 0.91 21.08
N ALA A 60 0.09 0.69 20.13
CA ALA A 60 -1.23 0.11 20.35
C ALA A 60 -1.39 -1.20 19.56
N GLN A 61 -2.28 -2.05 20.04
CA GLN A 61 -2.75 -3.26 19.38
C GLN A 61 -4.27 -3.18 19.23
N LEU A 62 -4.84 -4.09 18.45
CA LEU A 62 -6.29 -4.23 18.32
C LEU A 62 -6.91 -4.65 19.66
N LYS A 63 -8.02 -4.04 20.02
CA LYS A 63 -8.73 -4.26 21.30
C LYS A 63 -9.92 -5.21 21.18
N ASN A 64 -10.54 -5.28 20.02
CA ASN A 64 -11.80 -6.01 19.82
C ASN A 64 -11.91 -6.61 18.41
N GLU A 65 -12.98 -7.38 18.20
CA GLU A 65 -13.31 -8.01 16.93
C GLU A 65 -13.72 -6.98 15.85
N HIS A 66 -14.12 -5.78 16.26
CA HIS A 66 -14.41 -4.66 15.36
C HIS A 66 -13.14 -3.96 14.83
N GLY A 67 -11.96 -4.34 15.33
CA GLY A 67 -10.68 -3.81 14.88
C GLY A 67 -10.32 -2.45 15.49
N ASP A 68 -10.95 -2.05 16.60
CA ASP A 68 -10.65 -0.78 17.26
C ASP A 68 -9.27 -0.80 17.94
N PHE A 69 -8.57 0.33 17.86
CA PHE A 69 -7.36 0.61 18.61
C PHE A 69 -7.37 2.07 19.08
N GLU A 70 -6.66 2.35 20.18
CA GLU A 70 -6.57 3.71 20.70
C GLU A 70 -5.22 3.96 21.36
N PHE A 71 -4.79 5.21 21.29
CA PHE A 71 -3.66 5.75 22.02
C PHE A 71 -4.20 6.68 23.09
N GLN A 72 -3.94 6.34 24.34
CA GLN A 72 -4.35 7.13 25.49
C GLN A 72 -3.20 8.05 25.92
N ASN A 73 -3.54 9.17 26.55
CA ASN A 73 -2.59 10.13 27.08
C ASN A 73 -1.62 10.68 26.01
N VAL A 74 -2.18 11.01 24.83
CA VAL A 74 -1.43 11.69 23.77
C VAL A 74 -1.27 13.15 24.17
N PRO A 75 -0.03 13.66 24.25
CA PRO A 75 0.21 15.04 24.64
C PRO A 75 -0.21 15.99 23.53
N VAL A 76 -0.76 17.13 23.91
CA VAL A 76 -1.11 18.22 23.00
C VAL A 76 -0.40 19.47 23.48
N ASN A 77 0.16 20.24 22.53
CA ASN A 77 0.80 21.50 22.83
C ASN A 77 -0.25 22.51 23.35
N PRO A 78 0.00 23.18 24.49
CA PRO A 78 -0.90 24.20 25.01
C PRO A 78 -0.85 25.48 24.17
N GLY A 79 -1.96 26.20 24.12
CA GLY A 79 -2.12 27.48 23.41
C GLY A 79 -3.16 27.42 22.29
N SER A 80 -3.77 28.57 22.00
CA SER A 80 -4.73 28.72 20.90
C SER A 80 -4.07 28.50 19.53
N ASN A 81 -4.68 27.61 18.75
CA ASN A 81 -4.20 27.12 17.45
C ASN A 81 -2.81 26.48 17.49
N ALA A 82 -2.40 25.96 18.66
CA ALA A 82 -1.17 25.19 18.76
C ALA A 82 -1.35 23.83 18.06
N THR A 83 -0.49 23.56 17.07
CA THR A 83 -0.48 22.27 16.37
C THR A 83 0.52 21.31 16.99
N THR A 84 0.11 20.06 17.09
CA THR A 84 0.97 18.95 17.49
C THR A 84 0.90 17.87 16.44
N TYR A 85 2.04 17.51 15.85
CA TYR A 85 2.08 16.52 14.78
C TYR A 85 2.56 15.18 15.31
N PHE A 86 1.90 14.14 14.82
CA PHE A 86 2.25 12.75 15.06
C PHE A 86 2.28 11.99 13.74
N VAL A 87 3.11 10.96 13.69
CA VAL A 87 3.10 9.99 12.61
C VAL A 87 2.56 8.68 13.17
N LEU A 88 1.46 8.22 12.59
CA LEU A 88 0.87 6.93 12.84
C LEU A 88 1.39 5.93 11.79
N TYR A 89 2.01 4.88 12.29
CA TYR A 89 2.49 3.73 11.53
C TYR A 89 1.57 2.55 11.76
N SER A 90 0.98 2.05 10.68
CA SER A 90 0.20 0.82 10.71
C SER A 90 1.04 -0.34 10.19
N GLY A 91 1.10 -1.44 10.93
CA GLY A 91 1.82 -2.64 10.49
C GLY A 91 1.08 -3.90 10.88
N SER A 92 1.16 -4.90 10.02
CA SER A 92 0.81 -6.28 10.39
C SER A 92 1.91 -7.20 9.88
N ILE A 93 2.09 -8.33 10.56
CA ILE A 93 2.95 -9.41 10.08
C ILE A 93 2.22 -10.09 8.91
N ASP A 94 0.98 -10.52 9.11
CA ASP A 94 0.28 -11.36 8.13
C ASP A 94 -0.35 -10.57 6.96
N PHE A 95 -0.60 -9.27 7.14
CA PHE A 95 -1.38 -8.47 6.18
C PHE A 95 -0.65 -7.23 5.67
N ASN A 96 -0.98 -6.82 4.44
CA ASN A 96 -0.57 -5.52 3.91
C ASN A 96 -1.67 -4.49 4.20
N LEU A 97 -1.34 -3.51 5.03
CA LEU A 97 -2.27 -2.46 5.47
C LEU A 97 -2.12 -1.20 4.61
N LYS A 98 -3.24 -0.50 4.42
CA LYS A 98 -3.30 0.84 3.84
C LYS A 98 -4.24 1.74 4.65
N PRO A 99 -3.90 3.02 4.87
CA PRO A 99 -2.61 3.63 4.60
C PRO A 99 -1.53 3.15 5.59
N ASN A 100 -0.30 2.95 5.10
CA ASN A 100 0.81 2.48 5.92
C ASN A 100 1.34 3.58 6.87
N ARG A 101 1.39 4.81 6.36
CA ARG A 101 1.83 6.00 7.09
C ARG A 101 0.76 7.08 7.05
N ILE A 102 0.47 7.66 8.20
CA ILE A 102 -0.53 8.70 8.37
C ILE A 102 0.10 9.83 9.17
N LEU A 103 0.00 11.06 8.70
CA LEU A 103 0.27 12.25 9.50
C LEU A 103 -1.00 12.56 10.29
N VAL A 104 -0.91 12.61 11.61
CA VAL A 104 -2.00 13.01 12.50
C VAL A 104 -1.64 14.38 13.03
N GLU A 105 -2.50 15.35 12.77
CA GLU A 105 -2.39 16.72 13.28
C GLU A 105 -3.47 16.91 14.35
N LEU A 106 -3.03 17.32 15.53
CA LEU A 106 -3.90 17.73 16.62
C LEU A 106 -3.85 19.25 16.72
N ILE A 107 -4.98 19.91 16.52
CA ILE A 107 -5.11 21.36 16.61
C ILE A 107 -5.89 21.70 17.87
N ASN A 108 -5.27 22.45 18.77
CA ASN A 108 -5.95 22.96 19.95
C ASN A 108 -6.67 24.27 19.60
N LYS A 109 -8.01 24.25 19.44
CA LYS A 109 -8.76 25.46 18.99
C LYS A 109 -8.85 26.52 20.08
N ASP A 110 -9.17 26.10 21.30
CA ASP A 110 -9.20 26.96 22.49
C ASP A 110 -8.13 26.51 23.50
N ASP A 111 -7.83 27.33 24.51
CA ASP A 111 -6.90 26.95 25.59
C ASP A 111 -7.42 25.77 26.46
N ASP A 112 -8.56 25.18 26.09
CA ASP A 112 -9.25 24.10 26.78
C ASP A 112 -9.20 22.77 26.00
N VAL A 113 -8.91 21.69 26.73
CA VAL A 113 -8.57 20.34 26.21
C VAL A 113 -9.73 19.67 25.44
N GLU A 114 -10.98 20.10 25.69
CA GLU A 114 -12.15 19.53 25.03
C GLU A 114 -12.32 19.99 23.56
N SER A 115 -11.57 21.01 23.13
CA SER A 115 -11.71 21.62 21.79
C SER A 115 -10.65 21.15 20.77
N VAL A 116 -10.02 20.00 21.00
CA VAL A 116 -8.96 19.48 20.11
C VAL A 116 -9.56 18.86 18.86
N GLU A 117 -9.20 19.41 17.69
CA GLU A 117 -9.55 18.87 16.38
C GLU A 117 -8.48 17.88 15.89
N ILE A 118 -8.91 16.75 15.32
CA ILE A 118 -8.03 15.73 14.74
C ILE A 118 -8.13 15.78 13.22
N ASN A 119 -7.04 16.15 12.57
CA ASN A 119 -6.87 15.98 11.13
C ASN A 119 -5.92 14.81 10.87
N ALA A 120 -6.20 14.01 9.85
CA ALA A 120 -5.31 12.95 9.43
C ALA A 120 -5.06 13.03 7.93
N TYR A 121 -3.82 12.77 7.53
CA TYR A 121 -3.40 12.85 6.13
C TYR A 121 -2.66 11.59 5.73
N ARG A 122 -2.97 11.08 4.55
CA ARG A 122 -2.31 9.90 3.99
C ARG A 122 -0.93 10.28 3.49
N ASN A 123 0.07 9.50 3.87
CA ASN A 123 1.41 9.59 3.29
C ASN A 123 1.87 8.23 2.73
N ILE A 124 2.84 8.28 1.82
CA ILE A 124 3.54 7.13 1.25
C ILE A 124 4.95 7.04 1.81
N PHE A 125 5.54 5.84 1.77
CA PHE A 125 6.91 5.65 2.23
C PHE A 125 7.89 6.41 1.32
N GLY A 126 8.78 7.20 1.92
CA GLY A 126 9.81 7.96 1.20
C GLY A 126 9.37 9.36 0.73
N LYS A 127 8.10 9.76 0.95
CA LYS A 127 7.64 11.14 0.73
C LYS A 127 7.70 11.94 2.04
N GLU A 128 8.13 13.19 1.96
CA GLU A 128 8.18 14.10 3.11
C GLU A 128 6.77 14.43 3.61
N TYR A 129 6.63 14.66 4.92
CA TYR A 129 5.33 14.99 5.54
C TYR A 129 4.99 16.47 5.41
N PHE A 130 6.01 17.31 5.48
CA PHE A 130 5.89 18.75 5.43
C PHE A 130 6.62 19.23 4.18
N PRO A 131 6.05 20.20 3.47
CA PRO A 131 6.71 20.75 2.32
C PRO A 131 7.95 21.54 2.71
N SER A 132 8.92 21.58 1.80
CA SER A 132 10.08 22.47 1.95
C SER A 132 9.63 23.93 1.90
N PRO A 133 10.17 24.79 2.78
CA PRO A 133 9.74 26.19 2.92
C PRO A 133 9.97 27.04 1.67
N ASP A 134 10.85 26.58 0.78
CA ASP A 134 11.21 27.29 -0.46
C ASP A 134 10.17 27.11 -1.59
N ILE A 135 9.20 26.21 -1.42
CA ILE A 135 8.19 25.90 -2.43
C ILE A 135 6.96 26.81 -2.23
N VAL A 136 6.66 27.65 -3.22
CA VAL A 136 5.57 28.64 -3.15
C VAL A 136 4.18 27.99 -3.08
N HIS A 137 3.98 26.89 -3.81
CA HIS A 137 2.73 26.12 -3.83
C HIS A 137 3.06 24.64 -3.72
N PRO A 138 3.28 24.14 -2.50
CA PRO A 138 3.64 22.75 -2.31
C PRO A 138 2.46 21.82 -2.58
N GLU A 139 2.79 20.58 -2.91
CA GLU A 139 1.80 19.51 -2.98
C GLU A 139 1.35 19.13 -1.56
N GLU A 140 0.05 19.18 -1.31
CA GLU A 140 -0.55 18.81 -0.02
C GLU A 140 -0.80 17.30 0.07
N LEU A 141 -0.84 16.77 1.29
CA LEU A 141 -1.19 15.38 1.53
C LEU A 141 -2.70 15.18 1.44
N GLU A 142 -3.14 14.03 0.94
CA GLU A 142 -4.56 13.69 0.86
C GLU A 142 -5.16 13.58 2.27
N PRO A 143 -6.20 14.36 2.61
CA PRO A 143 -6.88 14.24 3.89
C PRO A 143 -7.64 12.92 4.00
N ILE A 144 -7.75 12.41 5.22
CA ILE A 144 -8.51 11.23 5.59
C ILE A 144 -9.61 11.68 6.55
N GLU A 145 -10.82 11.19 6.34
CA GLU A 145 -11.92 11.42 7.29
C GLU A 145 -11.60 10.76 8.63
N THR A 146 -11.61 11.55 9.70
CA THR A 146 -11.22 11.14 11.06
C THR A 146 -12.38 10.94 12.01
N ASP A 147 -13.59 11.39 11.67
CA ASP A 147 -14.80 11.26 12.48
C ASP A 147 -15.61 10.03 12.00
N PRO A 148 -15.80 8.98 12.83
CA PRO A 148 -15.52 8.87 14.27
C PRO A 148 -14.17 8.22 14.66
N PHE A 149 -13.41 7.71 13.69
CA PHE A 149 -12.10 7.09 13.91
C PHE A 149 -11.24 7.19 12.64
N ILE A 150 -9.92 7.05 12.79
CA ILE A 150 -9.01 6.94 11.64
C ILE A 150 -9.14 5.55 10.99
N PRO A 151 -9.60 5.43 9.72
CA PRO A 151 -9.80 4.16 9.07
C PRO A 151 -8.49 3.59 8.50
N ILE A 152 -8.21 2.33 8.83
CA ILE A 152 -7.12 1.53 8.26
C ILE A 152 -7.72 0.29 7.63
N THR A 153 -7.35 0.00 6.39
CA THR A 153 -7.92 -1.09 5.59
C THR A 153 -6.83 -1.99 5.02
N LEU A 154 -7.23 -3.10 4.41
CA LEU A 154 -6.33 -4.00 3.67
C LEU A 154 -6.05 -3.46 2.26
N VAL A 155 -4.85 -3.73 1.75
CA VAL A 155 -4.56 -3.50 0.33
C VAL A 155 -5.41 -4.43 -0.53
N GLN A 156 -6.29 -3.87 -1.37
CA GLN A 156 -7.27 -4.65 -2.15
C GLN A 156 -6.61 -5.66 -3.11
N MET A 157 -5.51 -5.28 -3.78
CA MET A 157 -4.84 -6.17 -4.73
C MET A 157 -4.00 -7.27 -4.06
N ALA A 158 -3.52 -7.03 -2.84
CA ALA A 158 -2.60 -7.93 -2.15
C ALA A 158 -2.82 -7.86 -0.62
N PRO A 159 -3.96 -8.35 -0.11
CA PRO A 159 -4.35 -8.18 1.28
C PRO A 159 -3.45 -8.97 2.25
N ILE A 160 -3.01 -10.17 1.84
CA ILE A 160 -2.14 -11.05 2.62
C ILE A 160 -0.69 -10.79 2.22
N ARG A 161 0.21 -10.75 3.20
CA ARG A 161 1.64 -10.66 2.95
C ARG A 161 2.17 -12.03 2.50
N ALA A 162 2.64 -12.11 1.27
CA ALA A 162 3.28 -13.29 0.72
C ALA A 162 4.72 -13.39 1.26
N TYR A 163 4.92 -14.28 2.24
CA TYR A 163 6.24 -14.63 2.76
C TYR A 163 6.93 -15.76 1.99
N TYR A 164 6.13 -16.56 1.29
CA TYR A 164 6.57 -17.69 0.50
C TYR A 164 6.29 -17.39 -0.96
N GLU A 165 7.26 -17.67 -1.80
CA GLU A 165 7.09 -17.69 -3.24
C GLU A 165 6.91 -19.14 -3.67
N GLU A 166 5.81 -19.43 -4.36
CA GLU A 166 5.61 -20.75 -4.93
C GLU A 166 6.62 -20.97 -6.05
N ARG A 167 7.43 -22.03 -5.93
CA ARG A 167 8.32 -22.42 -7.00
C ARG A 167 7.47 -22.99 -8.14
N ASN A 168 7.49 -22.37 -9.30
CA ASN A 168 6.81 -22.88 -10.50
C ASN A 168 7.26 -24.33 -10.77
N THR A 169 6.37 -25.30 -10.52
CA THR A 169 6.66 -26.74 -10.67
C THR A 169 6.34 -27.27 -12.06
N GLY A 170 5.57 -26.53 -12.87
CA GLY A 170 5.19 -26.94 -14.22
C GLY A 170 6.26 -26.65 -15.28
N MET A 171 6.44 -27.55 -16.25
CA MET A 171 7.35 -27.39 -17.41
C MET A 171 7.11 -26.11 -18.24
N LEU A 172 5.89 -25.55 -18.19
CA LEU A 172 5.50 -24.33 -18.90
C LEU A 172 5.53 -23.07 -18.01
N GLN A 173 5.68 -23.22 -16.70
CA GLN A 173 5.70 -22.12 -15.73
C GLN A 173 7.13 -21.88 -15.18
N GLY A 174 7.97 -22.92 -15.15
CA GLY A 174 9.38 -22.84 -14.76
C GLY A 174 10.29 -23.51 -15.78
N GLY A 175 11.45 -22.91 -16.03
CA GLY A 175 12.49 -23.45 -16.93
C GLY A 175 12.60 -22.74 -18.29
N PRO A 176 13.47 -23.23 -19.19
CA PRO A 176 13.79 -22.56 -20.47
C PRO A 176 12.59 -22.39 -21.42
N LEU A 177 11.61 -23.30 -21.36
CA LEU A 177 10.38 -23.23 -22.15
C LEU A 177 9.42 -22.16 -21.62
N ALA A 178 9.38 -21.97 -20.30
CA ALA A 178 8.57 -20.93 -19.66
C ALA A 178 9.09 -19.54 -20.01
N THR A 179 10.41 -19.30 -19.98
CA THR A 179 11.03 -18.01 -20.35
C THR A 179 10.84 -17.65 -21.84
N LEU A 180 10.61 -18.63 -22.69
CA LEU A 180 10.24 -18.41 -24.09
C LEU A 180 8.77 -18.03 -24.27
N LEU A 181 7.89 -18.49 -23.38
CA LEU A 181 6.44 -18.28 -23.44
C LEU A 181 5.94 -17.15 -22.52
N ASP A 182 6.75 -16.58 -21.64
CA ASP A 182 6.29 -15.59 -20.64
C ASP A 182 5.91 -14.23 -21.24
N ALA A 183 6.57 -13.82 -22.33
CA ALA A 183 6.32 -12.53 -22.96
C ALA A 183 5.21 -12.62 -24.02
N ARG A 184 4.18 -11.77 -23.92
CA ARG A 184 3.03 -11.69 -24.85
C ARG A 184 3.43 -11.66 -26.33
N TRP A 185 4.49 -10.93 -26.68
CA TRP A 185 4.98 -10.83 -28.06
C TRP A 185 5.66 -12.12 -28.54
N LYS A 186 6.33 -12.86 -27.64
CA LYS A 186 6.94 -14.17 -27.96
C LYS A 186 5.85 -15.22 -28.15
N GLN A 187 4.80 -15.19 -27.33
CA GLN A 187 3.63 -16.07 -27.49
C GLN A 187 2.97 -15.87 -28.86
N ALA A 188 2.76 -14.61 -29.27
CA ALA A 188 2.22 -14.30 -30.59
C ALA A 188 3.09 -14.89 -31.71
N GLY A 189 4.42 -14.73 -31.61
CA GLY A 189 5.39 -15.30 -32.56
C GLY A 189 5.27 -16.83 -32.69
N TRP A 190 5.17 -17.55 -31.57
CA TRP A 190 5.00 -19.01 -31.56
C TRP A 190 3.67 -19.45 -32.15
N ILE A 191 2.58 -18.74 -31.83
CA ILE A 191 1.26 -19.02 -32.40
C ILE A 191 1.30 -18.86 -33.93
N THR A 192 1.90 -17.79 -34.44
CA THR A 192 2.08 -17.61 -35.90
C THR A 192 2.93 -18.70 -36.53
N LEU A 193 3.99 -19.16 -35.85
CA LEU A 193 4.85 -20.24 -36.36
C LEU A 193 4.08 -21.57 -36.47
N ILE A 194 3.29 -21.91 -35.45
CA ILE A 194 2.44 -23.11 -35.44
C ILE A 194 1.39 -23.00 -36.54
N ILE A 195 0.74 -21.84 -36.69
CA ILE A 195 -0.24 -21.60 -37.75
C ILE A 195 0.43 -21.76 -39.13
N LEU A 196 1.61 -21.19 -39.36
CA LEU A 196 2.35 -21.35 -40.63
C LEU A 196 2.69 -22.80 -40.97
N MET A 197 2.97 -23.64 -39.97
CA MET A 197 3.22 -25.07 -40.17
C MET A 197 1.94 -25.87 -40.43
N VAL A 198 0.83 -25.55 -39.75
CA VAL A 198 -0.41 -26.34 -39.79
C VAL A 198 -1.34 -25.91 -40.92
N LEU A 199 -1.36 -24.61 -41.27
CA LEU A 199 -2.22 -24.04 -42.31
C LEU A 199 -2.10 -24.75 -43.67
N PRO A 200 -0.90 -25.10 -44.18
CA PRO A 200 -0.78 -25.81 -45.46
C PRO A 200 -1.44 -27.19 -45.43
N VAL A 201 -1.27 -27.93 -44.33
CA VAL A 201 -1.84 -29.27 -44.14
C VAL A 201 -3.36 -29.21 -44.04
N VAL A 202 -3.89 -28.16 -43.42
CA VAL A 202 -5.34 -27.92 -43.31
C VAL A 202 -5.92 -27.47 -44.66
N LEU A 203 -5.23 -26.58 -45.39
CA LEU A 203 -5.63 -26.14 -46.73
C LEU A 203 -5.66 -27.30 -47.73
N GLU A 204 -4.67 -28.19 -47.69
CA GLU A 204 -4.65 -29.39 -48.54
C GLU A 204 -5.84 -30.32 -48.32
N LYS A 205 -6.42 -30.34 -47.11
CA LYS A 205 -7.57 -31.18 -46.77
C LYS A 205 -8.92 -30.52 -46.95
N LEU A 206 -9.02 -29.20 -46.75
CA LEU A 206 -10.28 -28.46 -46.87
C LEU A 206 -10.52 -27.93 -48.28
N ASP A 207 -9.46 -27.58 -49.03
CA ASP A 207 -9.60 -26.99 -50.36
C ASP A 207 -8.43 -27.37 -51.30
N PRO A 208 -8.49 -28.56 -51.92
CA PRO A 208 -7.37 -29.14 -52.68
C PRO A 208 -7.06 -28.40 -53.98
N GLU A 209 -7.99 -27.60 -54.52
CA GLU A 209 -7.74 -26.80 -55.73
C GLU A 209 -6.78 -25.63 -55.44
N THR A 210 -7.01 -24.94 -54.33
CA THR A 210 -6.17 -23.82 -53.88
C THR A 210 -4.76 -24.30 -53.50
N ALA A 211 -4.64 -25.49 -52.91
CA ALA A 211 -3.34 -26.09 -52.58
C ALA A 211 -2.50 -26.45 -53.83
N LYS A 212 -3.14 -26.93 -54.91
CA LYS A 212 -2.45 -27.22 -56.18
C LYS A 212 -1.92 -25.95 -56.85
N ALA A 213 -2.71 -24.88 -56.89
CA ALA A 213 -2.30 -23.61 -57.45
C ALA A 213 -1.07 -23.02 -56.73
N VAL A 214 -1.04 -23.09 -55.39
CA VAL A 214 0.09 -22.61 -54.59
C VAL A 214 1.35 -23.47 -54.80
N ASN A 215 1.20 -24.79 -54.96
CA ASN A 215 2.32 -25.68 -55.24
C ASN A 215 2.89 -25.50 -56.65
N GLU A 216 2.06 -25.24 -57.66
CA GLU A 216 2.50 -24.90 -59.01
C GLU A 216 3.27 -23.58 -59.06
N GLU A 217 2.82 -22.55 -58.33
CA GLU A 217 3.55 -21.28 -58.21
C GLU A 217 4.89 -21.44 -57.48
N LYS A 218 4.95 -22.24 -56.41
CA LYS A 218 6.22 -22.57 -55.73
C LYS A 218 7.20 -23.27 -56.67
N LEU A 219 6.72 -24.24 -57.46
CA LEU A 219 7.53 -24.95 -58.44
C LEU A 219 8.01 -24.02 -59.57
N ARG A 220 7.17 -23.07 -60.01
CA ARG A 220 7.55 -22.08 -61.03
C ARG A 220 8.67 -21.16 -60.52
N LYS A 221 8.52 -20.61 -59.32
CA LYS A 221 9.52 -19.74 -58.69
C LYS A 221 10.84 -20.47 -58.40
N GLN A 222 10.81 -21.76 -58.03
CA GLN A 222 12.03 -22.56 -57.90
C GLN A 222 12.74 -22.71 -59.26
N ARG A 223 12.01 -23.06 -60.32
CA ARG A 223 12.60 -23.19 -61.67
C ARG A 223 13.24 -21.88 -62.15
N GLU A 224 12.57 -20.75 -61.92
CA GLU A 224 13.09 -19.41 -62.23
C GLU A 224 14.41 -19.10 -61.47
N MET A 225 14.50 -19.47 -60.18
CA MET A 225 15.74 -19.29 -59.40
C MET A 225 16.91 -20.16 -59.84
N TYR A 226 16.66 -21.38 -60.34
CA TYR A 226 17.72 -22.24 -60.87
C TYR A 226 18.21 -21.79 -62.26
N GLN A 227 17.37 -21.14 -63.05
CA GLN A 227 17.75 -20.59 -64.36
C GLN A 227 18.66 -19.37 -64.23
N ILE A 228 18.42 -18.50 -63.24
CA ILE A 228 19.26 -17.31 -62.98
C ILE A 228 20.66 -17.68 -62.45
N LYS A 229 20.84 -18.89 -61.90
CA LYS A 229 22.12 -19.39 -61.38
C LYS A 229 23.02 -20.04 -62.44
N GLN A 230 22.52 -20.21 -63.67
CA GLN A 230 23.25 -20.80 -64.79
C GLN A 230 23.75 -19.77 -65.82
N GLU A 231 23.46 -18.48 -65.61
CA GLU A 231 24.14 -17.34 -66.26
C GLU A 231 25.25 -16.80 -65.34
#